data_AF-A0A255U501-F1
#
_entry.id   AF-A0A255U501-F1
#
_cell.length_a   1.000
_cell.length_b   1.000
_cell.length_c   1.000
_cell.angle_alpha   90.00
_cell.angle_beta   90.00
_cell.angle_gamma   90.00
#
_symmetry.space_group_name_H-M   'P 1'
#
loop_
_entity.id
_entity.type
_entity.pdbx_description
1 polymer ?
#
loop_
_entity_poly.entity_id
_entity_poly.type
_entity_poly.pdbx_seq_one_letter_code
_entity_poly.pdbx_strand_id
1 'polypeptide(L)'
;MMHKKTLWLTLCLLWLSALAAMGSPRAIYVTTSDLNMRMQPSPNAYKRGVAPRGTELLVVEWGDDWSKVIFEGDTAYAASRYLSYVKDEPVATSKPKKRRSSFSLFTLIGWAFKLALILIVLYIISKVLFYGFAFYYFIMQWIYRITSIPFLITNWLQRWLSKPWRALYKENSGNDRRNDELEGYLLLAKIPLYILLTPIRLVNAIYFNLFAHCTFEMFNYVLEVFVPSSDKEGTDDAIDWALWLPWRIIKYPIWHMSLTVIESLFWTVFDTFVPALTLYHGTDETAALNIVMAPGRCWHGNRMSGIWNVGAGNFAGNGIYFAPVRSTATHYSGGCIIMCRVSLGSVLDLGLAPYRIYRQCGYANAFDVTRYGLKNDYTTGEWWRGDREWWEYCMYDWQNRYNESWRIRPLYVLDLADNTIMRIPGGMSHWLFRKMVIKDLYTWASNL
;
A
#
# COMPACT_ATOMS: atom_id res chain seq x y z
N MET A 1 -16.21 1.74 27.89
CA MET A 1 -15.20 2.10 26.86
C MET A 1 -15.04 3.60 26.63
N MET A 2 -16.12 4.42 26.73
CA MET A 2 -16.06 5.88 26.56
C MET A 2 -15.02 6.58 27.46
N HIS A 3 -14.86 6.14 28.72
CA HIS A 3 -13.91 6.76 29.66
C HIS A 3 -12.44 6.65 29.25
N LYS A 4 -12.04 5.59 28.54
CA LYS A 4 -10.65 5.47 28.05
C LYS A 4 -10.42 6.40 26.86
N LYS A 5 -11.39 6.52 25.95
CA LYS A 5 -11.31 7.41 24.77
C LYS A 5 -11.24 8.89 25.15
N THR A 6 -12.03 9.33 26.14
CA THR A 6 -11.96 10.71 26.66
C THR A 6 -10.62 11.01 27.33
N LEU A 7 -10.03 10.03 28.03
CA LEU A 7 -8.72 10.16 28.67
C LEU A 7 -7.57 10.35 27.67
N TRP A 8 -7.61 9.64 26.53
CA TRP A 8 -6.59 9.79 25.49
C TRP A 8 -6.69 11.13 24.76
N LEU A 9 -7.91 11.60 24.51
CA LEU A 9 -8.15 12.90 23.89
C LEU A 9 -7.69 14.05 24.80
N THR A 10 -7.97 13.96 26.10
CA THR A 10 -7.48 14.94 27.08
C THR A 10 -5.97 14.86 27.23
N LEU A 11 -5.36 13.68 27.23
CA LEU A 11 -3.90 13.52 27.27
C LEU A 11 -3.20 14.11 26.04
N CYS A 12 -3.71 13.90 24.82
CA CYS A 12 -3.17 14.51 23.61
C CYS A 12 -3.32 16.03 23.60
N LEU A 13 -4.47 16.57 24.04
CA LEU A 13 -4.69 18.02 24.17
C LEU A 13 -3.84 18.65 25.30
N LEU A 14 -3.54 17.90 26.37
CA LEU A 14 -2.61 18.30 27.42
C LEU A 14 -1.16 18.27 26.95
N TRP A 15 -0.79 17.33 26.07
CA TRP A 15 0.54 17.28 25.46
C TRP A 15 0.78 18.43 24.46
N LEU A 16 -0.21 18.73 23.61
CA LEU A 16 -0.15 19.87 22.67
C LEU A 16 -0.11 21.22 23.41
N SER A 17 -0.81 21.35 24.54
CA SER A 17 -0.74 22.57 25.36
C SER A 17 0.54 22.68 26.17
N ALA A 18 1.11 21.56 26.63
CA ALA A 18 2.42 21.54 27.30
C ALA A 18 3.56 21.95 26.37
N LEU A 19 3.52 21.54 25.09
CA LEU A 19 4.53 21.93 24.10
C LEU A 19 4.45 23.43 23.75
N ALA A 20 3.24 24.02 23.78
CA ALA A 20 3.05 25.46 23.62
C ALA A 20 3.40 26.30 24.88
N ALA A 21 3.49 25.65 26.05
CA ALA A 21 3.75 26.29 27.34
C ALA A 21 5.23 26.27 27.77
N MET A 22 6.11 25.62 27.01
CA MET A 22 7.57 25.73 27.20
C MET A 22 8.08 27.08 26.66
N GLY A 23 7.66 28.17 27.29
CA GLY A 23 8.42 29.42 27.26
C GLY A 23 9.66 29.28 28.15
N SER A 24 10.77 29.90 27.78
CA SER A 24 12.02 29.87 28.55
C SER A 24 11.78 30.22 30.03
N PRO A 25 12.49 29.59 30.98
CA PRO A 25 12.37 29.90 32.39
C PRO A 25 12.68 31.38 32.63
N ARG A 26 11.83 32.05 33.42
CA ARG A 26 12.05 33.44 33.81
C ARG A 26 13.19 33.49 34.83
N ALA A 27 14.10 34.43 34.64
CA ALA A 27 15.25 34.60 35.53
C ALA A 27 15.50 36.08 35.81
N ILE A 28 16.11 36.32 36.97
CA ILE A 28 16.53 37.65 37.38
C ILE A 28 17.91 37.93 36.80
N TYR A 29 18.01 39.04 36.08
CA TYR A 29 19.26 39.57 35.56
C TYR A 29 19.52 40.94 36.18
N VAL A 30 20.79 41.32 36.29
CA VAL A 30 21.20 42.64 36.76
C VAL A 30 21.76 43.47 35.60
N THR A 31 21.42 44.75 35.56
CA THR A 31 21.99 45.68 34.57
C THR A 31 23.46 45.96 34.85
N THR A 32 24.33 45.82 33.84
CA THR A 32 25.78 46.08 33.98
C THR A 32 26.16 47.54 33.76
N SER A 33 25.24 48.36 33.24
CA SER A 33 25.34 49.80 33.04
C SER A 33 23.97 50.46 33.18
N ASP A 34 23.90 51.80 33.12
CA ASP A 34 22.64 52.51 32.95
C ASP A 34 22.01 52.10 31.61
N LEU A 35 20.87 51.40 31.68
CA LEU A 35 20.29 50.68 30.56
C LEU A 35 18.95 51.28 30.14
N ASN A 36 18.89 51.72 28.89
CA ASN A 36 17.66 52.27 28.32
C ASN A 36 16.61 51.18 28.11
N MET A 37 15.46 51.33 28.75
CA MET A 37 14.29 50.47 28.58
C MET A 37 13.47 50.98 27.41
N ARG A 38 13.20 50.14 26.42
CA ARG A 38 12.53 50.54 25.17
C ARG A 38 11.23 49.81 24.96
N MET A 39 10.30 50.44 24.23
CA MET A 39 9.00 49.85 23.92
C MET A 39 9.08 48.73 22.86
N GLN A 40 10.15 48.69 22.06
CA GLN A 40 10.40 47.70 21.02
C GLN A 40 11.90 47.33 20.99
N PRO A 41 12.28 46.15 20.44
CA PRO A 41 13.67 45.68 20.37
C PRO A 41 14.46 46.40 19.27
N SER A 42 14.66 47.71 19.42
CA SER A 42 15.36 48.55 18.44
C SER A 42 16.04 49.74 19.11
N PRO A 43 17.26 50.13 18.68
CA PRO A 43 17.96 51.29 19.24
C PRO A 43 17.26 52.64 18.94
N ASN A 44 16.32 52.66 17.99
CA ASN A 44 15.55 53.84 17.63
C ASN A 44 14.16 53.87 18.27
N ALA A 45 13.75 52.82 19.00
CA ALA A 45 12.45 52.75 19.64
C ALA A 45 12.33 53.75 20.81
N TYR A 46 11.12 54.23 21.08
CA TYR A 46 10.85 55.16 22.18
C TYR A 46 11.45 54.64 23.50
N LYS A 47 12.25 55.50 24.15
CA LYS A 47 12.85 55.23 25.46
C LYS A 47 11.77 55.44 26.51
N ARG A 48 11.33 54.35 27.12
CA ARG A 48 10.37 54.35 28.22
C ARG A 48 10.99 54.88 29.51
N GLY A 49 12.25 54.53 29.75
CA GLY A 49 12.99 54.93 30.94
C GLY A 49 14.43 54.43 30.89
N VAL A 50 15.14 54.60 32.01
CA VAL A 50 16.50 54.10 32.20
C VAL A 50 16.53 53.32 33.50
N ALA A 51 16.97 52.06 33.44
CA ALA A 51 17.29 51.26 34.61
C ALA A 51 18.74 51.55 35.00
N PRO A 52 19.03 52.14 36.17
CA PRO A 52 20.41 52.39 36.60
C PRO A 52 21.24 51.11 36.65
N ARG A 53 22.58 51.23 36.56
CA ARG A 53 23.49 50.10 36.76
C ARG A 53 23.20 49.41 38.11
N GLY A 54 23.16 48.07 38.10
CA GLY A 54 22.86 47.28 39.30
C GLY A 54 21.37 47.01 39.52
N THR A 55 20.49 47.45 38.62
CA THR A 55 19.05 47.16 38.71
C THR A 55 18.78 45.71 38.39
N GLU A 56 18.12 45.00 39.29
CA GLU A 56 17.58 43.66 39.02
C GLU A 56 16.29 43.75 38.20
N LEU A 57 16.24 43.02 37.09
CA LEU A 57 15.12 42.95 36.16
C LEU A 57 14.72 41.49 35.94
N LEU A 58 13.42 41.24 35.89
CA LEU A 58 12.89 39.95 35.48
C LEU A 58 12.93 39.84 33.95
N VAL A 59 13.76 38.96 33.42
CA VAL A 59 13.76 38.61 32.00
C VAL A 59 12.73 37.52 31.76
N VAL A 60 11.72 37.83 30.94
CA VAL A 60 10.63 36.91 30.61
C VAL A 60 10.85 36.17 29.30
N GLU A 61 11.74 36.70 28.45
CA GLU A 61 12.15 36.10 27.18
C GLU A 61 13.56 36.61 26.85
N TRP A 62 14.51 35.69 26.70
CA TRP A 62 15.88 36.02 26.30
C TRP A 62 15.99 36.09 24.78
N GLY A 63 16.68 37.11 24.27
CA GLY A 63 17.04 37.20 22.85
C GLY A 63 18.50 37.60 22.69
N ASP A 64 19.09 37.32 21.53
CA ASP A 64 20.53 37.54 21.29
C ASP A 64 20.92 39.02 21.40
N ASP A 65 20.13 39.93 20.82
CA ASP A 65 20.38 41.38 20.87
C ASP A 65 19.50 42.12 21.88
N TRP A 66 18.25 41.68 22.04
CA TRP A 66 17.25 42.29 22.90
C TRP A 66 16.49 41.24 23.71
N SER A 67 16.40 41.46 25.00
CA SER A 67 15.62 40.64 25.93
C SER A 67 14.37 41.39 26.38
N LYS A 68 13.27 40.65 26.52
CA LYS A 68 12.01 41.16 27.05
C LYS A 68 12.05 41.11 28.57
N VAL A 69 11.85 42.26 29.20
CA VAL A 69 11.98 42.44 30.66
C VAL A 69 10.73 43.06 31.26
N ILE A 70 10.54 42.89 32.57
CA ILE A 70 9.57 43.67 33.35
C ILE A 70 10.30 44.86 33.97
N PHE A 71 9.90 46.06 33.60
CA PHE A 71 10.42 47.32 34.12
C PHE A 71 9.25 48.18 34.61
N GLU A 72 9.30 48.60 35.89
CA GLU A 72 8.24 49.39 36.54
C GLU A 72 6.83 48.76 36.44
N GLY A 73 6.76 47.42 36.44
CA GLY A 73 5.50 46.66 36.41
C GLY A 73 4.96 46.34 35.02
N ASP A 74 5.57 46.85 33.96
CA ASP A 74 5.16 46.59 32.58
C ASP A 74 6.28 45.98 31.74
N THR A 75 5.91 45.47 30.56
CA THR A 75 6.88 44.91 29.61
C THR A 75 7.69 46.01 28.90
N ALA A 76 9.01 45.82 28.83
CA ALA A 76 9.95 46.61 28.04
C ALA A 76 11.00 45.71 27.39
N TYR A 77 11.82 46.29 26.52
CA TYR A 77 12.95 45.63 25.87
C TYR A 77 14.26 46.28 26.32
N ALA A 78 15.23 45.44 26.69
CA ALA A 78 16.55 45.82 27.13
C ALA A 78 17.59 45.15 26.24
N ALA A 79 18.69 45.83 25.90
CA ALA A 79 19.73 45.21 25.08
C ALA A 79 20.47 44.14 25.90
N SER A 80 20.47 42.90 25.40
CA SER A 80 20.86 41.69 26.15
C SER A 80 22.30 41.73 26.66
N ARG A 81 23.19 42.38 25.91
CA ARG A 81 24.60 42.57 26.27
C ARG A 81 24.84 43.34 27.58
N TYR A 82 23.83 44.05 28.08
CA TYR A 82 23.91 44.78 29.36
C TYR A 82 23.17 44.09 30.50
N LEU A 83 22.77 42.83 30.33
CA LEU A 83 22.12 42.02 31.34
C LEU A 83 23.06 40.88 31.75
N SER A 84 23.33 40.76 33.04
CA SER A 84 24.09 39.63 33.59
C SER A 84 23.18 38.75 34.43
N TYR A 85 23.24 37.44 34.22
CA TYR A 85 22.46 36.47 34.98
C TYR A 85 22.79 36.58 36.47
N VAL A 86 21.76 36.55 37.32
CA VAL A 86 21.92 36.52 38.79
C VAL A 86 21.46 35.18 39.33
N LYS A 87 20.18 34.88 39.11
CA LYS A 87 19.51 33.69 39.64
C LYS A 87 18.22 33.44 38.89
N ASP A 88 17.77 32.20 38.91
CA ASP A 88 16.39 31.90 38.53
C ASP A 88 15.45 32.59 39.51
N GLU A 89 14.31 33.06 39.02
CA GLU A 89 13.29 33.61 39.91
C GLU A 89 12.84 32.47 40.85
N PRO A 90 13.02 32.58 42.19
CA PRO A 90 12.41 31.62 43.09
C PRO A 90 10.92 31.70 42.86
N VAL A 91 10.28 30.58 42.52
CA VAL A 91 8.83 30.49 42.36
C VAL A 91 8.22 30.98 43.67
N ALA A 92 7.86 32.26 43.72
CA ALA A 92 7.13 32.79 44.85
C ALA A 92 5.82 32.04 44.84
N THR A 93 5.63 31.16 45.82
CA THR A 93 4.31 30.67 46.21
C THR A 93 3.52 31.86 46.72
N SER A 94 3.10 32.74 45.83
CA SER A 94 1.90 33.53 46.06
C SER A 94 0.84 32.48 46.37
N LYS A 95 0.34 32.46 47.61
CA LYS A 95 -0.89 31.71 47.93
C LYS A 95 -1.84 31.98 46.77
N PRO A 96 -2.36 30.95 46.09
CA PRO A 96 -3.09 31.16 44.86
C PRO A 96 -4.21 32.13 45.22
N LYS A 97 -4.18 33.34 44.65
CA LYS A 97 -5.39 34.15 44.59
C LYS A 97 -6.36 33.18 43.96
N LYS A 98 -7.38 32.73 44.69
CA LYS A 98 -8.47 31.92 44.15
C LYS A 98 -9.17 32.78 43.10
N ARG A 99 -8.55 32.95 41.94
CA ARG A 99 -9.27 32.98 40.68
C ARG A 99 -9.88 31.60 40.69
N ARG A 100 -11.13 31.53 41.17
CA ARG A 100 -12.05 30.52 40.65
C ARG A 100 -11.99 30.77 39.16
N SER A 101 -11.13 30.00 38.48
CA SER A 101 -11.39 29.59 37.12
C SER A 101 -12.70 28.82 37.23
N SER A 102 -13.82 29.54 37.36
CA SER A 102 -15.06 29.01 36.85
C SER A 102 -14.78 28.95 35.37
N PHE A 103 -14.31 27.79 34.91
CA PHE A 103 -14.37 27.45 33.52
C PHE A 103 -15.82 27.71 33.14
N SER A 104 -16.07 28.84 32.48
CA SER A 104 -17.42 29.33 32.29
C SER A 104 -18.10 28.30 31.40
N LEU A 105 -19.31 27.87 31.76
CA LEU A 105 -20.10 26.98 30.92
C LEU A 105 -20.18 27.54 29.48
N PHE A 106 -20.27 28.86 29.32
CA PHE A 106 -20.21 29.54 28.02
C PHE A 106 -18.87 29.40 27.29
N THR A 107 -17.74 29.39 28.01
CA THR A 107 -16.43 29.10 27.39
C THR A 107 -16.35 27.66 26.93
N LEU A 108 -16.83 26.70 27.73
CA LEU A 108 -16.88 25.29 27.36
C LEU A 108 -17.80 25.06 26.15
N ILE A 109 -18.98 25.68 26.15
CA ILE A 109 -19.94 25.67 25.02
C ILE A 109 -19.29 26.29 23.78
N GLY A 110 -18.57 27.40 23.92
CA GLY A 110 -17.85 28.04 22.81
C GLY A 110 -16.75 27.16 22.21
N TRP A 111 -15.98 26.47 23.03
CA TRP A 111 -14.99 25.47 22.58
C TRP A 111 -15.65 24.27 21.91
N ALA A 112 -16.73 23.74 22.49
CA ALA A 112 -17.49 22.63 21.94
C ALA A 112 -18.11 22.99 20.58
N PHE A 113 -18.65 24.21 20.44
CA PHE A 113 -19.19 24.71 19.18
C PHE A 113 -18.10 24.86 18.10
N LYS A 114 -16.93 25.41 18.44
CA LYS A 114 -15.79 25.49 17.52
C LYS A 114 -15.33 24.10 17.08
N LEU A 115 -15.23 23.15 18.00
CA LEU A 115 -14.87 21.77 17.69
C LEU A 115 -15.91 21.11 16.78
N ALA A 116 -17.20 21.29 17.06
CA ALA A 116 -18.27 20.79 16.22
C ALA A 116 -18.22 21.38 14.80
N LEU A 117 -17.97 22.69 14.68
CA LEU A 117 -17.79 23.35 13.39
C LEU A 117 -16.60 22.78 12.61
N ILE A 118 -15.45 22.58 13.28
CA ILE A 118 -14.27 21.96 12.68
C ILE A 118 -14.60 20.54 12.18
N LEU A 119 -15.29 19.73 12.98
CA LEU A 119 -15.67 18.37 12.58
C LEU A 119 -16.63 18.36 11.39
N ILE A 120 -17.59 19.30 11.34
CA ILE A 120 -18.50 19.47 10.20
C ILE A 120 -17.73 19.87 8.95
N VAL A 121 -16.82 20.85 9.04
CA VAL A 121 -16.00 21.28 7.92
C VAL A 121 -15.12 20.14 7.43
N LEU A 122 -14.47 19.39 8.32
CA LEU A 122 -13.67 18.21 7.98
C LEU A 122 -14.52 17.13 7.31
N TYR A 123 -15.74 16.90 7.77
CA TYR A 123 -16.67 15.97 7.16
C TYR A 123 -17.11 16.41 5.76
N ILE A 124 -17.40 17.70 5.55
CA ILE A 124 -17.73 18.22 4.22
C ILE A 124 -16.53 18.10 3.28
N ILE A 125 -15.35 18.50 3.74
CA ILE A 125 -14.09 18.35 2.98
C ILE A 125 -13.88 16.88 2.61
N SER A 126 -14.08 15.94 3.54
CA SER A 126 -13.90 14.52 3.25
C SER A 126 -14.87 13.99 2.19
N LYS A 127 -16.13 14.45 2.20
CA LYS A 127 -17.11 14.10 1.16
C LYS A 127 -16.77 14.71 -0.19
N VAL A 128 -16.35 15.98 -0.24
CA VAL A 128 -15.90 16.64 -1.48
C VAL A 128 -14.68 15.90 -2.05
N LEU A 129 -13.70 15.59 -1.21
CA LEU A 129 -12.52 14.82 -1.61
C LEU A 129 -12.90 13.41 -2.09
N PHE A 130 -13.84 12.73 -1.42
CA PHE A 130 -14.32 11.43 -1.84
C PHE A 130 -14.95 11.48 -3.25
N TYR A 131 -15.89 12.39 -3.50
CA TYR A 131 -16.52 12.48 -4.83
C TYR A 131 -15.54 12.92 -5.91
N GLY A 132 -14.65 13.88 -5.60
CA GLY A 132 -13.58 14.29 -6.51
C GLY A 132 -12.64 13.13 -6.83
N PHE A 133 -12.29 12.33 -5.83
CA PHE A 133 -11.44 11.16 -6.01
C PHE A 133 -12.15 10.03 -6.75
N ALA A 134 -13.44 9.80 -6.53
CA ALA A 134 -14.23 8.83 -7.27
C ALA A 134 -14.32 9.20 -8.76
N PHE A 135 -14.47 10.49 -9.09
CA PHE A 135 -14.43 10.98 -10.47
C PHE A 135 -13.04 10.80 -11.09
N TYR A 136 -11.98 11.14 -10.35
CA TYR A 136 -10.60 10.88 -10.77
C TYR A 136 -10.33 9.39 -11.01
N TYR A 137 -10.80 8.52 -10.12
CA TYR A 137 -10.73 7.07 -10.26
C TYR A 137 -11.44 6.57 -11.53
N PHE A 138 -12.64 7.08 -11.80
CA PHE A 138 -13.38 6.77 -13.03
C PHE A 138 -12.57 7.15 -14.29
N ILE A 139 -11.99 8.35 -14.32
CA ILE A 139 -11.13 8.78 -15.44
C ILE A 139 -9.93 7.85 -15.59
N MET A 140 -9.27 7.50 -14.49
CA MET A 140 -8.05 6.70 -14.52
C MET A 140 -8.30 5.25 -14.95
N GLN A 141 -9.46 4.69 -14.62
CA GLN A 141 -9.90 3.41 -15.19
C GLN A 141 -10.05 3.50 -16.72
N TRP A 142 -10.62 4.59 -17.25
CA TRP A 142 -10.70 4.81 -18.70
C TRP A 142 -9.34 4.98 -19.35
N ILE A 143 -8.45 5.77 -18.75
CA ILE A 143 -7.06 5.93 -19.22
C ILE A 143 -6.35 4.57 -19.24
N TYR A 144 -6.50 3.77 -18.20
CA TYR A 144 -5.91 2.44 -18.14
C TYR A 144 -6.46 1.51 -19.24
N ARG A 145 -7.78 1.50 -19.48
CA ARG A 145 -8.40 0.70 -20.55
C ARG A 145 -7.79 0.99 -21.92
N ILE A 146 -7.45 2.25 -22.20
CA ILE A 146 -6.84 2.66 -23.47
C ILE A 146 -5.34 2.37 -23.47
N THR A 147 -4.62 2.84 -22.45
CA THR A 147 -3.16 2.72 -22.39
C THR A 147 -2.68 1.28 -22.25
N SER A 148 -3.52 0.37 -21.73
CA SER A 148 -3.15 -1.05 -21.57
C SER A 148 -3.17 -1.83 -22.86
N ILE A 149 -3.87 -1.38 -23.91
CA ILE A 149 -3.99 -2.07 -25.20
C ILE A 149 -2.63 -2.47 -25.79
N PRO A 150 -1.65 -1.56 -26.00
CA PRO A 150 -0.35 -1.93 -26.54
C PRO A 150 0.42 -2.93 -25.66
N PHE A 151 0.25 -2.87 -24.34
CA PHE A 151 0.91 -3.79 -23.40
C PHE A 151 0.23 -5.15 -23.35
N LEU A 152 -1.08 -5.21 -23.57
CA LEU A 152 -1.79 -6.47 -23.77
C LEU A 152 -1.38 -7.13 -25.08
N ILE A 153 -1.22 -6.36 -26.17
CA ILE A 153 -0.72 -6.87 -27.45
C ILE A 153 0.71 -7.41 -27.28
N THR A 154 1.60 -6.65 -26.66
CA THR A 154 2.99 -7.09 -26.45
C THR A 154 3.10 -8.25 -25.45
N ASN A 155 2.21 -8.35 -24.46
CA ASN A 155 2.08 -9.56 -23.62
C ASN A 155 1.66 -10.78 -24.44
N TRP A 156 0.73 -10.62 -25.37
CA TRP A 156 0.35 -11.67 -26.33
C TRP A 156 1.50 -12.05 -27.27
N LEU A 157 2.25 -11.08 -27.79
CA LEU A 157 3.43 -11.32 -28.60
C LEU A 157 4.49 -12.06 -27.81
N GLN A 158 4.79 -11.64 -26.57
CA GLN A 158 5.70 -12.33 -25.67
C GLN A 158 5.29 -13.78 -25.47
N ARG A 159 3.99 -14.03 -25.23
CA ARG A 159 3.46 -15.39 -25.12
C ARG A 159 3.73 -16.17 -26.40
N TRP A 160 3.21 -15.74 -27.55
CA TRP A 160 3.31 -16.52 -28.80
C TRP A 160 4.75 -16.70 -29.28
N LEU A 161 5.55 -15.64 -29.28
CA LEU A 161 6.94 -15.70 -29.71
C LEU A 161 7.83 -16.55 -28.79
N SER A 162 7.44 -16.77 -27.52
CA SER A 162 8.19 -17.68 -26.64
C SER A 162 8.03 -19.17 -27.04
N LYS A 163 6.93 -19.52 -27.71
CA LYS A 163 6.69 -20.87 -28.29
C LYS A 163 5.85 -20.73 -29.58
N PRO A 164 6.46 -20.33 -30.71
CA PRO A 164 5.74 -20.14 -31.98
C PRO A 164 5.06 -21.43 -32.49
N TRP A 165 5.58 -22.58 -32.07
CA TRP A 165 5.13 -23.91 -32.44
C TRP A 165 3.99 -24.46 -31.56
N ARG A 166 3.30 -23.64 -30.76
CA ARG A 166 2.14 -24.07 -29.93
C ARG A 166 1.11 -24.92 -30.66
N ALA A 167 0.89 -24.63 -31.95
CA ALA A 167 -0.05 -25.39 -32.77
C ALA A 167 0.34 -26.87 -32.94
N LEU A 168 1.63 -27.22 -32.86
CA LEU A 168 2.13 -28.58 -33.08
C LEU A 168 1.75 -29.55 -31.95
N TYR A 169 1.43 -29.03 -30.77
CA TYR A 169 1.12 -29.81 -29.57
C TYR A 169 -0.23 -29.43 -28.96
N LYS A 170 -1.17 -28.93 -29.78
CA LYS A 170 -2.57 -28.80 -29.34
C LYS A 170 -3.14 -30.16 -28.93
N GLU A 171 -2.79 -31.19 -29.68
CA GLU A 171 -3.19 -32.57 -29.42
C GLU A 171 -1.95 -33.44 -29.29
N ASN A 172 -2.05 -34.44 -28.43
CA ASN A 172 -0.97 -35.39 -28.24
C ASN A 172 -0.90 -36.39 -29.39
N SER A 173 0.31 -36.70 -29.84
CA SER A 173 0.51 -37.62 -30.97
C SER A 173 0.22 -39.09 -30.65
N GLY A 174 0.05 -39.45 -29.36
CA GLY A 174 -0.08 -40.83 -28.91
C GLY A 174 1.23 -41.62 -28.94
N ASN A 175 2.35 -41.01 -29.36
CA ASN A 175 3.66 -41.62 -29.44
C ASN A 175 4.64 -40.90 -28.51
N ASP A 176 4.88 -41.49 -27.34
CA ASP A 176 5.71 -40.91 -26.28
C ASP A 176 7.13 -40.62 -26.77
N ARG A 177 7.76 -41.55 -27.50
CA ARG A 177 9.12 -41.35 -28.04
C ARG A 177 9.19 -40.13 -28.97
N ARG A 178 8.20 -39.99 -29.86
CA ARG A 178 8.13 -38.84 -30.77
C ARG A 178 7.92 -37.54 -29.99
N ASN A 179 7.08 -37.55 -28.95
CA ASN A 179 6.82 -36.38 -28.13
C ASN A 179 8.08 -35.94 -27.37
N ASP A 180 8.81 -36.89 -26.77
CA ASP A 180 10.06 -36.64 -26.04
C ASP A 180 11.14 -36.07 -26.99
N GLU A 181 11.31 -36.66 -28.17
CA GLU A 181 12.24 -36.17 -29.20
C GLU A 181 11.89 -34.73 -29.62
N LEU A 182 10.60 -34.46 -29.86
CA LEU A 182 10.12 -33.13 -30.21
C LEU A 182 10.32 -32.12 -29.08
N GLU A 183 10.01 -32.47 -27.84
CA GLU A 183 10.23 -31.60 -26.67
C GLU A 183 11.70 -31.18 -26.56
N GLY A 184 12.63 -32.12 -26.76
CA GLY A 184 14.07 -31.85 -26.76
C GLY A 184 14.49 -30.80 -27.80
N TYR A 185 14.06 -30.95 -29.06
CA TYR A 185 14.34 -29.96 -30.11
C TYR A 185 13.74 -28.59 -29.80
N LEU A 186 12.50 -28.57 -29.29
CA LEU A 186 11.80 -27.34 -28.97
C LEU A 186 12.43 -26.62 -27.77
N LEU A 187 12.97 -27.35 -26.79
CA LEU A 187 13.67 -26.75 -25.64
C LEU A 187 14.90 -25.95 -26.10
N LEU A 188 15.71 -26.49 -27.01
CA LEU A 188 16.86 -25.78 -27.58
C LEU A 188 16.43 -24.54 -28.37
N ALA A 189 15.34 -24.64 -29.12
CA ALA A 189 14.78 -23.51 -29.88
C ALA A 189 14.25 -22.37 -28.98
N LYS A 190 13.87 -22.64 -27.71
CA LYS A 190 13.39 -21.61 -26.76
C LYS A 190 14.50 -20.65 -26.33
N ILE A 191 15.76 -21.08 -26.29
CA ILE A 191 16.88 -20.30 -25.74
C ILE A 191 17.09 -18.96 -26.48
N PRO A 192 17.26 -18.91 -27.82
CA PRO A 192 17.44 -17.64 -28.51
C PRO A 192 16.19 -16.74 -28.41
N LEU A 193 14.98 -17.33 -28.44
CA LEU A 193 13.72 -16.60 -28.29
C LEU A 193 13.60 -15.94 -26.91
N TYR A 194 14.05 -16.63 -25.87
CA TYR A 194 14.10 -16.08 -24.52
C TYR A 194 14.96 -14.81 -24.48
N ILE A 195 16.14 -14.81 -25.09
CA ILE A 195 17.03 -13.63 -25.11
C ILE A 195 16.39 -12.49 -25.91
N LEU A 196 15.88 -12.78 -27.10
CA LEU A 196 15.27 -11.80 -28.00
C LEU A 196 14.04 -11.10 -27.39
N LEU A 197 13.29 -11.79 -26.53
CA LEU A 197 12.09 -11.25 -25.89
C LEU A 197 12.38 -10.40 -24.64
N THR A 198 13.63 -10.26 -24.20
CA THR A 198 14.00 -9.47 -23.01
C THR A 198 13.50 -8.02 -23.06
N PRO A 199 13.63 -7.26 -24.17
CA PRO A 199 13.14 -5.88 -24.22
C PRO A 199 11.62 -5.79 -24.06
N ILE A 200 10.88 -6.72 -24.67
CA ILE A 200 9.41 -6.78 -24.55
C ILE A 200 9.02 -7.10 -23.11
N ARG A 201 9.74 -8.02 -22.44
CA ARG A 201 9.52 -8.33 -21.02
C ARG A 201 9.69 -7.10 -20.14
N LEU A 202 10.78 -6.35 -20.33
CA LEU A 202 11.04 -5.12 -19.55
C LEU A 202 9.91 -4.11 -19.73
N VAL A 203 9.50 -3.83 -20.99
CA VAL A 203 8.44 -2.86 -21.29
C VAL A 203 7.11 -3.27 -20.64
N ASN A 204 6.73 -4.55 -20.74
CA ASN A 204 5.55 -5.08 -20.07
C ASN A 204 5.65 -5.01 -18.54
N ALA A 205 6.82 -5.35 -17.99
CA ALA A 205 7.05 -5.34 -16.56
C ALA A 205 6.99 -3.92 -15.98
N ILE A 206 7.50 -2.91 -16.69
CA ILE A 206 7.36 -1.50 -16.30
C ILE A 206 5.87 -1.13 -16.28
N TYR A 207 5.12 -1.42 -17.35
CA TYR A 207 3.73 -1.00 -17.42
C TYR A 207 2.85 -1.71 -16.38
N PHE A 208 2.91 -3.03 -16.28
CA PHE A 208 2.02 -3.75 -15.38
C PHE A 208 2.46 -3.66 -13.91
N ASN A 209 3.76 -3.80 -13.61
CA ASN A 209 4.21 -3.78 -12.21
C ASN A 209 4.34 -2.35 -11.68
N LEU A 210 4.86 -1.38 -12.44
CA LEU A 210 4.99 -0.01 -11.92
C LEU A 210 3.75 0.83 -12.20
N PHE A 211 3.30 0.92 -13.45
CA PHE A 211 2.18 1.81 -13.75
C PHE A 211 0.85 1.26 -13.21
N ALA A 212 0.44 0.06 -13.61
CA ALA A 212 -0.88 -0.48 -13.26
C ALA A 212 -1.00 -0.79 -11.75
N HIS A 213 -0.12 -1.62 -11.20
CA HIS A 213 -0.18 -2.03 -9.79
C HIS A 213 -0.11 -0.82 -8.83
N CYS A 214 0.88 0.07 -9.00
CA CYS A 214 1.01 1.24 -8.11
C CYS A 214 -0.19 2.18 -8.24
N THR A 215 -0.71 2.39 -9.44
CA THR A 215 -1.89 3.25 -9.64
C THR A 215 -3.11 2.70 -8.91
N PHE A 216 -3.43 1.40 -9.07
CA PHE A 216 -4.59 0.79 -8.43
C PHE A 216 -4.44 0.62 -6.92
N GLU A 217 -3.23 0.37 -6.42
CA GLU A 217 -2.99 0.36 -4.98
C GLU A 217 -3.07 1.75 -4.36
N MET A 218 -2.56 2.79 -5.04
CA MET A 218 -2.75 4.17 -4.59
C MET A 218 -4.24 4.51 -4.48
N PHE A 219 -5.07 4.06 -5.42
CA PHE A 219 -6.53 4.22 -5.33
C PHE A 219 -7.11 3.60 -4.06
N ASN A 220 -6.72 2.36 -3.77
CA ASN A 220 -7.15 1.69 -2.55
C ASN A 220 -6.71 2.47 -1.30
N TYR A 221 -5.44 2.91 -1.24
CA TYR A 221 -4.88 3.61 -0.09
C TYR A 221 -5.49 4.99 0.16
N VAL A 222 -5.72 5.76 -0.89
CA VAL A 222 -6.37 7.07 -0.76
C VAL A 222 -7.84 6.90 -0.35
N LEU A 223 -8.53 5.87 -0.86
CA LEU A 223 -9.89 5.56 -0.41
C LEU A 223 -9.93 5.16 1.06
N GLU A 224 -8.92 4.46 1.60
CA GLU A 224 -8.87 4.18 3.04
C GLU A 224 -8.72 5.46 3.88
N VAL A 225 -8.05 6.51 3.38
CA VAL A 225 -7.95 7.79 4.09
C VAL A 225 -9.32 8.46 4.23
N PHE A 226 -10.12 8.45 3.16
CA PHE A 226 -11.40 9.17 3.11
C PHE A 226 -12.59 8.34 3.59
N VAL A 227 -12.64 7.07 3.22
CA VAL A 227 -13.74 6.13 3.51
C VAL A 227 -13.12 4.86 4.07
N PRO A 228 -12.57 4.89 5.30
CA PRO A 228 -11.89 3.73 5.88
C PRO A 228 -12.81 2.51 5.91
N SER A 229 -12.22 1.34 5.70
CA SER A 229 -12.91 0.05 5.78
C SER A 229 -12.82 -0.60 7.16
N SER A 230 -12.05 -0.01 8.09
CA SER A 230 -11.87 -0.51 9.44
C SER A 230 -12.61 0.35 10.45
N ASP A 231 -13.48 -0.27 11.24
CA ASP A 231 -14.27 0.43 12.28
C ASP A 231 -13.37 1.14 13.30
N LYS A 232 -12.17 0.57 13.56
CA LYS A 232 -11.15 1.17 14.44
C LYS A 232 -10.59 2.48 13.91
N GLU A 233 -10.72 2.71 12.61
CA GLU A 233 -10.19 3.88 11.91
C GLU A 233 -11.32 4.83 11.48
N GLY A 234 -12.55 4.61 11.97
CA GLY A 234 -13.67 5.55 11.86
C GLY A 234 -14.59 5.34 10.65
N THR A 235 -14.89 4.10 10.27
CA THR A 235 -15.90 3.80 9.21
C THR A 235 -17.23 4.50 9.48
N ASP A 236 -17.76 4.35 10.70
CA ASP A 236 -19.12 4.79 11.06
C ASP A 236 -19.17 5.87 12.16
N ASP A 237 -18.01 6.37 12.60
CA ASP A 237 -17.91 7.38 13.66
C ASP A 237 -17.04 8.57 13.20
N ALA A 238 -17.66 9.75 13.11
CA ALA A 238 -17.01 10.95 12.60
C ALA A 238 -15.86 11.46 13.51
N ILE A 239 -15.92 11.18 14.81
CA ILE A 239 -14.88 11.57 15.77
C ILE A 239 -13.68 10.64 15.61
N ASP A 240 -13.89 9.33 15.62
CA ASP A 240 -12.83 8.35 15.34
C ASP A 240 -12.26 8.59 13.93
N TRP A 241 -13.09 8.90 12.93
CA TRP A 241 -12.64 9.27 11.60
C TRP A 241 -11.66 10.45 11.63
N ALA A 242 -11.99 11.52 12.36
CA ALA A 242 -11.14 12.71 12.46
C ALA A 242 -9.85 12.43 13.24
N LEU A 243 -9.93 11.72 14.36
CA LEU A 243 -8.79 11.40 15.22
C LEU A 243 -7.77 10.50 14.52
N TRP A 244 -8.24 9.53 13.75
CA TRP A 244 -7.39 8.58 13.05
C TRP A 244 -6.94 9.06 11.66
N LEU A 245 -7.39 10.24 11.19
CA LEU A 245 -6.99 10.77 9.88
C LEU A 245 -5.46 10.85 9.69
N PRO A 246 -4.66 11.38 10.64
CA PRO A 246 -3.20 11.39 10.50
C PRO A 246 -2.60 9.98 10.39
N TRP A 247 -3.13 9.04 11.16
CA TRP A 247 -2.71 7.65 11.12
C TRP A 247 -3.03 7.00 9.77
N ARG A 248 -4.22 7.23 9.20
CA ARG A 248 -4.58 6.67 7.89
C ARG A 248 -3.66 7.21 6.78
N ILE A 249 -3.32 8.49 6.82
CA ILE A 249 -2.36 9.09 5.86
C ILE A 249 -0.98 8.42 5.96
N ILE A 250 -0.48 8.21 7.19
CA ILE A 250 0.81 7.55 7.43
C ILE A 250 0.76 6.07 7.02
N LYS A 251 -0.28 5.35 7.41
CA LYS A 251 -0.42 3.91 7.20
C LYS A 251 -0.57 3.55 5.72
N TYR A 252 -1.44 4.24 5.00
CA TYR A 252 -1.83 3.83 3.64
C TYR A 252 -0.97 4.53 2.56
N PRO A 253 -1.15 5.83 2.22
CA PRO A 253 -0.32 6.51 1.21
C PRO A 253 1.18 6.60 1.50
N ILE A 254 1.62 6.62 2.75
CA ILE A 254 3.06 6.76 3.06
C ILE A 254 3.68 5.38 3.20
N TRP A 255 3.27 4.60 4.21
CA TRP A 255 3.90 3.32 4.50
C TRP A 255 3.56 2.26 3.45
N HIS A 256 2.29 1.89 3.27
CA HIS A 256 1.94 0.81 2.36
C HIS A 256 2.22 1.14 0.90
N MET A 257 2.03 2.37 0.45
CA MET A 257 2.41 2.75 -0.91
C MET A 257 3.93 2.64 -1.14
N SER A 258 4.76 3.03 -0.18
CA SER A 258 6.22 2.88 -0.30
C SER A 258 6.59 1.40 -0.47
N LEU A 259 5.93 0.51 0.27
CA LEU A 259 6.10 -0.94 0.11
C LEU A 259 5.64 -1.42 -1.27
N THR A 260 4.49 -0.95 -1.78
CA THR A 260 4.03 -1.28 -3.15
C THR A 260 5.05 -0.85 -4.19
N VAL A 261 5.60 0.37 -4.08
CA VAL A 261 6.60 0.87 -5.05
C VAL A 261 7.87 0.02 -5.02
N ILE A 262 8.38 -0.30 -3.82
CA ILE A 262 9.56 -1.17 -3.66
C ILE A 262 9.30 -2.55 -4.27
N GLU A 263 8.13 -3.14 -3.96
CA GLU A 263 7.71 -4.43 -4.50
C GLU A 263 7.61 -4.41 -6.03
N SER A 264 6.95 -3.39 -6.58
CA SER A 264 6.81 -3.19 -8.02
C SER A 264 8.14 -3.01 -8.73
N LEU A 265 9.07 -2.23 -8.15
CA LEU A 265 10.42 -2.04 -8.68
C LEU A 265 11.19 -3.37 -8.71
N PHE A 266 11.15 -4.13 -7.61
CA PHE A 266 11.76 -5.44 -7.53
C PHE A 266 11.20 -6.36 -8.61
N TRP A 267 9.87 -6.44 -8.76
CA TRP A 267 9.24 -7.29 -9.77
C TRP A 267 9.48 -6.81 -11.19
N THR A 268 9.64 -5.51 -11.45
CA THR A 268 10.02 -5.03 -12.78
C THR A 268 11.40 -5.54 -13.19
N VAL A 269 12.38 -5.46 -12.29
CA VAL A 269 13.72 -6.00 -12.54
C VAL A 269 13.65 -7.52 -12.70
N PHE A 270 12.97 -8.19 -11.78
CA PHE A 270 12.86 -9.64 -11.77
C PHE A 270 12.17 -10.17 -13.04
N ASP A 271 11.01 -9.63 -13.42
CA ASP A 271 10.24 -10.07 -14.59
C ASP A 271 10.92 -9.80 -15.94
N THR A 272 11.92 -8.91 -15.96
CA THR A 272 12.77 -8.68 -17.14
C THR A 272 13.58 -9.93 -17.47
N PHE A 273 14.06 -10.62 -16.43
CA PHE A 273 14.85 -11.84 -16.58
C PHE A 273 13.99 -13.09 -16.42
N VAL A 274 13.13 -13.18 -15.41
CA VAL A 274 12.26 -14.34 -15.21
C VAL A 274 10.92 -14.09 -15.90
N PRO A 275 10.61 -14.77 -17.02
CA PRO A 275 9.43 -14.43 -17.81
C PRO A 275 8.14 -14.57 -17.01
N ALA A 276 7.38 -13.49 -16.98
CA ALA A 276 6.02 -13.47 -16.48
C ALA A 276 5.06 -12.97 -17.55
N LEU A 277 3.89 -13.60 -17.58
CA LEU A 277 2.77 -13.18 -18.42
C LEU A 277 1.71 -12.50 -17.58
N THR A 278 1.02 -11.55 -18.18
CA THR A 278 -0.20 -11.01 -17.62
C THR A 278 -1.36 -11.93 -18.00
N LEU A 279 -1.96 -12.58 -17.01
CA LEU A 279 -2.99 -13.61 -17.16
C LEU A 279 -4.22 -13.30 -16.30
N TYR A 280 -5.31 -14.01 -16.56
CA TYR A 280 -6.60 -13.80 -15.92
C TYR A 280 -7.01 -15.02 -15.09
N HIS A 281 -7.44 -14.78 -13.85
CA HIS A 281 -8.03 -15.79 -12.99
C HIS A 281 -9.49 -15.45 -12.73
N GLY A 282 -10.42 -16.24 -13.28
CA GLY A 282 -11.86 -16.07 -13.05
C GLY A 282 -12.27 -16.68 -11.72
N THR A 283 -13.03 -15.94 -10.92
CA THR A 283 -13.50 -16.40 -9.60
C THR A 283 -14.75 -15.62 -9.17
N ASP A 284 -15.32 -15.92 -8.01
CA ASP A 284 -16.39 -15.12 -7.41
C ASP A 284 -15.83 -13.95 -6.59
N GLU A 285 -16.68 -12.97 -6.28
CA GLU A 285 -16.28 -11.75 -5.56
C GLU A 285 -15.64 -12.02 -4.19
N THR A 286 -16.21 -12.96 -3.43
CA THR A 286 -15.74 -13.29 -2.08
C THR A 286 -14.37 -13.93 -2.14
N ALA A 287 -14.17 -14.88 -3.05
CA ALA A 287 -12.87 -15.49 -3.30
C ALA A 287 -11.85 -14.47 -3.82
N ALA A 288 -12.23 -13.60 -4.76
CA ALA A 288 -11.33 -12.56 -5.29
C ALA A 288 -10.81 -11.65 -4.18
N LEU A 289 -11.71 -11.12 -3.35
CA LEU A 289 -11.36 -10.26 -2.22
C LEU A 289 -10.47 -11.01 -1.23
N ASN A 290 -10.84 -12.24 -0.85
CA ASN A 290 -10.04 -13.06 0.05
C ASN A 290 -8.63 -13.29 -0.48
N ILE A 291 -8.46 -13.60 -1.77
CA ILE A 291 -7.15 -13.84 -2.38
C ILE A 291 -6.26 -12.60 -2.31
N VAL A 292 -6.78 -11.44 -2.70
CA VAL A 292 -5.92 -10.25 -2.90
C VAL A 292 -5.73 -9.42 -1.64
N MET A 293 -6.69 -9.41 -0.71
CA MET A 293 -6.64 -8.54 0.47
C MET A 293 -5.47 -8.89 1.40
N ALA A 294 -4.99 -7.88 2.14
CA ALA A 294 -3.96 -8.07 3.16
C ALA A 294 -4.56 -8.56 4.49
N PRO A 295 -4.10 -9.71 5.04
CA PRO A 295 -4.54 -10.19 6.35
C PRO A 295 -4.31 -9.14 7.44
N GLY A 296 -5.34 -8.89 8.26
CA GLY A 296 -5.25 -7.99 9.41
C GLY A 296 -5.13 -6.50 9.10
N ARG A 297 -5.18 -6.09 7.82
CA ARG A 297 -5.15 -4.67 7.44
C ARG A 297 -6.52 -4.00 7.55
N CYS A 298 -7.58 -4.77 7.28
CA CYS A 298 -8.99 -4.43 7.54
C CYS A 298 -9.64 -5.49 8.46
N TRP A 299 -10.74 -5.14 9.13
CA TRP A 299 -11.41 -6.01 10.11
C TRP A 299 -12.13 -7.22 9.49
N HIS A 300 -12.44 -7.16 8.18
CA HIS A 300 -13.14 -8.20 7.44
C HIS A 300 -12.22 -9.34 6.93
N GLY A 301 -10.91 -9.26 7.21
CA GLY A 301 -9.99 -10.34 6.86
C GLY A 301 -10.31 -11.62 7.65
N ASN A 302 -10.49 -12.74 6.97
CA ASN A 302 -10.71 -14.05 7.58
C ASN A 302 -9.45 -14.92 7.41
N ARG A 303 -9.52 -16.18 7.87
CA ARG A 303 -8.38 -17.12 7.78
C ARG A 303 -7.95 -17.43 6.34
N MET A 304 -8.78 -17.12 5.35
CA MET A 304 -8.56 -17.28 3.92
C MET A 304 -8.06 -15.99 3.24
N SER A 305 -7.87 -14.89 4.00
CA SER A 305 -7.33 -13.67 3.43
C SER A 305 -5.87 -13.85 3.00
N GLY A 306 -5.51 -13.35 1.82
CA GLY A 306 -4.18 -13.46 1.24
C GLY A 306 -3.79 -14.89 0.86
N ILE A 307 -4.75 -15.77 0.56
CA ILE A 307 -4.55 -17.21 0.31
C ILE A 307 -5.11 -17.57 -1.06
N TRP A 308 -4.25 -18.17 -1.90
CA TRP A 308 -4.63 -18.75 -3.19
C TRP A 308 -5.01 -20.22 -2.99
N ASN A 309 -6.30 -20.51 -2.96
CA ASN A 309 -6.78 -21.88 -2.80
C ASN A 309 -6.91 -22.59 -4.14
N VAL A 310 -6.55 -23.86 -4.14
CA VAL A 310 -6.80 -24.76 -5.27
C VAL A 310 -8.30 -24.98 -5.40
N GLY A 311 -8.84 -24.59 -6.55
CA GLY A 311 -10.26 -24.80 -6.87
C GLY A 311 -10.56 -26.26 -7.23
N ALA A 312 -11.84 -26.58 -7.34
CA ALA A 312 -12.29 -27.92 -7.73
C ALA A 312 -12.06 -28.25 -9.22
N GLY A 313 -11.80 -27.24 -10.06
CA GLY A 313 -11.47 -27.44 -11.47
C GLY A 313 -10.08 -28.06 -11.62
N ASN A 314 -10.01 -29.34 -11.98
CA ASN A 314 -8.76 -30.11 -12.03
C ASN A 314 -8.58 -30.87 -13.34
N PHE A 315 -9.03 -30.26 -14.44
CA PHE A 315 -9.04 -30.82 -15.80
C PHE A 315 -7.66 -30.93 -16.45
N ALA A 316 -6.66 -30.21 -15.96
CA ALA A 316 -5.27 -30.28 -16.40
C ALA A 316 -4.32 -30.46 -15.20
N GLY A 317 -4.84 -31.02 -14.10
CA GLY A 317 -4.14 -31.14 -12.81
C GLY A 317 -4.79 -30.35 -11.68
N ASN A 318 -4.45 -30.68 -10.44
CA ASN A 318 -4.74 -29.84 -9.27
C ASN A 318 -3.81 -28.65 -9.24
N GLY A 319 -4.36 -27.45 -9.18
CA GLY A 319 -3.59 -26.22 -9.23
C GLY A 319 -4.41 -24.94 -9.31
N ILE A 320 -3.73 -23.81 -9.47
CA ILE A 320 -4.37 -22.52 -9.75
C ILE A 320 -4.43 -22.31 -11.27
N TYR A 321 -5.63 -22.04 -11.78
CA TYR A 321 -5.86 -21.90 -13.21
C TYR A 321 -5.77 -20.45 -13.64
N PHE A 322 -5.09 -20.23 -14.75
CA PHE A 322 -4.98 -18.93 -15.40
C PHE A 322 -5.27 -19.03 -16.89
N ALA A 323 -6.04 -18.08 -17.39
CA ALA A 323 -6.32 -17.93 -18.80
C ALA A 323 -5.43 -16.85 -19.42
N PRO A 324 -4.88 -17.06 -20.63
CA PRO A 324 -4.23 -16.01 -21.40
C PRO A 324 -5.23 -15.01 -21.99
N VAL A 325 -6.51 -15.37 -22.04
CA VAL A 325 -7.58 -14.56 -22.64
C VAL A 325 -8.63 -14.26 -21.58
N ARG A 326 -9.11 -13.01 -21.55
CA ARG A 326 -10.15 -12.59 -20.62
C ARG A 326 -11.44 -13.41 -20.76
N SER A 327 -11.90 -13.67 -21.99
CA SER A 327 -13.14 -14.42 -22.25
C SER A 327 -13.11 -15.84 -21.68
N THR A 328 -11.96 -16.51 -21.73
CA THR A 328 -11.76 -17.83 -21.12
C THR A 328 -11.90 -17.75 -19.60
N ALA A 329 -11.30 -16.76 -18.94
CA ALA A 329 -11.48 -16.55 -17.50
C ALA A 329 -12.92 -16.16 -17.14
N THR A 330 -13.60 -15.36 -17.97
CA THR A 330 -15.01 -15.01 -17.80
C THR A 330 -15.90 -16.25 -17.77
N HIS A 331 -15.62 -17.25 -18.61
CA HIS A 331 -16.43 -18.47 -18.69
C HIS A 331 -16.53 -19.23 -17.36
N TYR A 332 -15.47 -19.19 -16.55
CA TYR A 332 -15.39 -19.88 -15.26
C TYR A 332 -15.57 -18.96 -14.05
N SER A 333 -15.75 -17.66 -14.28
CA SER A 333 -15.88 -16.69 -13.20
C SER A 333 -17.25 -16.74 -12.53
N GLY A 334 -17.27 -16.50 -11.22
CA GLY A 334 -18.48 -16.19 -10.45
C GLY A 334 -18.78 -14.69 -10.43
N GLY A 335 -18.45 -13.97 -11.51
CA GLY A 335 -18.66 -12.51 -11.62
C GLY A 335 -17.40 -11.66 -11.48
N CYS A 336 -16.24 -12.23 -11.14
CA CYS A 336 -15.00 -11.46 -10.97
C CYS A 336 -13.81 -12.07 -11.73
N ILE A 337 -12.85 -11.22 -12.10
CA ILE A 337 -11.56 -11.64 -12.64
C ILE A 337 -10.42 -10.95 -11.89
N ILE A 338 -9.47 -11.73 -11.39
CA ILE A 338 -8.19 -11.21 -10.90
C ILE A 338 -7.22 -11.18 -12.07
N MET A 339 -6.72 -9.99 -12.43
CA MET A 339 -5.64 -9.87 -13.40
C MET A 339 -4.30 -9.95 -12.67
N CYS A 340 -3.44 -10.87 -13.10
CA CYS A 340 -2.21 -11.21 -12.39
C CYS A 340 -1.00 -11.18 -13.31
N ARG A 341 0.16 -10.83 -12.75
CA ARG A 341 1.48 -11.10 -13.32
C ARG A 341 1.97 -12.44 -12.81
N VAL A 342 2.07 -13.41 -13.71
CA VAL A 342 2.31 -14.81 -13.38
C VAL A 342 3.62 -15.32 -13.98
N SER A 343 4.56 -15.73 -13.13
CA SER A 343 5.79 -16.42 -13.49
C SER A 343 5.56 -17.93 -13.56
N LEU A 344 5.32 -18.45 -14.76
CA LEU A 344 4.92 -19.85 -14.98
C LEU A 344 6.03 -20.88 -14.65
N GLY A 345 7.28 -20.45 -14.55
CA GLY A 345 8.42 -21.35 -14.28
C GLY A 345 8.64 -22.36 -15.39
N SER A 346 8.97 -23.60 -15.03
CA SER A 346 9.05 -24.70 -15.98
C SER A 346 7.64 -25.14 -16.36
N VAL A 347 7.35 -25.13 -17.66
CA VAL A 347 6.01 -25.39 -18.21
C VAL A 347 5.98 -26.72 -18.93
N LEU A 348 5.20 -27.66 -18.43
CA LEU A 348 4.86 -28.91 -19.10
C LEU A 348 3.87 -28.59 -20.24
N ASP A 349 4.33 -28.75 -21.47
CA ASP A 349 3.49 -28.65 -22.66
C ASP A 349 2.64 -29.94 -22.74
N LEU A 350 1.39 -29.91 -22.28
CA LEU A 350 0.63 -31.16 -22.02
C LEU A 350 0.38 -32.01 -23.27
N GLY A 351 0.29 -31.39 -24.45
CA GLY A 351 0.23 -32.14 -25.71
C GLY A 351 1.51 -32.90 -26.06
N LEU A 352 2.64 -32.62 -25.38
CA LEU A 352 3.89 -33.37 -25.48
C LEU A 352 4.13 -34.29 -24.27
N ALA A 353 3.30 -34.23 -23.23
CA ALA A 353 3.44 -35.15 -22.09
C ALA A 353 3.27 -36.62 -22.54
N PRO A 354 3.72 -37.61 -21.75
CA PRO A 354 3.41 -39.01 -22.03
C PRO A 354 1.91 -39.21 -22.20
N TYR A 355 1.50 -39.99 -23.18
CA TYR A 355 0.11 -40.13 -23.59
C TYR A 355 -0.78 -40.58 -22.42
N ARG A 356 -0.25 -41.42 -21.52
CA ARG A 356 -0.94 -41.85 -20.29
C ARG A 356 -1.29 -40.70 -19.34
N ILE A 357 -0.53 -39.61 -19.36
CA ILE A 357 -0.74 -38.40 -18.57
C ILE A 357 -1.71 -37.48 -19.32
N TYR A 358 -1.44 -37.22 -20.60
CA TYR A 358 -2.29 -36.36 -21.43
C TYR A 358 -3.75 -36.84 -21.51
N ARG A 359 -3.99 -38.16 -21.60
CA ARG A 359 -5.34 -38.73 -21.67
C ARG A 359 -6.20 -38.49 -20.42
N GLN A 360 -5.60 -38.01 -19.32
CA GLN A 360 -6.35 -37.59 -18.14
C GLN A 360 -6.86 -36.16 -18.25
N CYS A 361 -6.25 -35.35 -19.12
CA CYS A 361 -6.69 -33.99 -19.34
C CYS A 361 -8.12 -33.95 -19.89
N GLY A 362 -8.90 -32.95 -19.51
CA GLY A 362 -10.31 -32.84 -19.89
C GLY A 362 -11.28 -33.65 -19.03
N TYR A 363 -10.78 -34.43 -18.07
CA TYR A 363 -11.59 -35.15 -17.09
C TYR A 363 -11.37 -34.59 -15.69
N ALA A 364 -12.39 -34.69 -14.83
CA ALA A 364 -12.23 -34.39 -13.42
C ALA A 364 -11.16 -35.32 -12.80
N ASN A 365 -10.42 -34.80 -11.83
CA ASN A 365 -9.41 -35.53 -11.06
C ASN A 365 -8.19 -36.00 -11.87
N ALA A 366 -7.66 -35.15 -12.76
CA ALA A 366 -6.41 -35.40 -13.49
C ALA A 366 -5.16 -35.31 -12.58
N PHE A 367 -5.16 -36.00 -11.44
CA PHE A 367 -4.15 -35.89 -10.38
C PHE A 367 -2.76 -36.36 -10.81
N ASP A 368 -2.68 -37.31 -11.75
CA ASP A 368 -1.37 -37.75 -12.25
C ASP A 368 -0.69 -36.68 -13.08
N VAL A 369 -1.42 -35.71 -13.63
CA VAL A 369 -0.84 -34.57 -14.33
C VAL A 369 0.00 -33.73 -13.38
N THR A 370 -0.57 -33.35 -12.23
CA THR A 370 0.16 -32.66 -11.15
C THR A 370 1.33 -33.51 -10.64
N ARG A 371 1.09 -34.79 -10.35
CA ARG A 371 2.12 -35.69 -9.83
C ARG A 371 3.29 -35.85 -10.79
N TYR A 372 3.00 -36.04 -12.07
CA TYR A 372 4.00 -36.14 -13.13
C TYR A 372 4.76 -34.82 -13.29
N GLY A 373 4.04 -33.70 -13.37
CA GLY A 373 4.65 -32.37 -13.50
C GLY A 373 5.65 -32.11 -12.38
N LEU A 374 5.21 -32.21 -11.12
CA LEU A 374 6.06 -31.96 -9.95
C LEU A 374 7.23 -32.95 -9.83
N LYS A 375 7.04 -34.22 -10.20
CA LYS A 375 8.11 -35.23 -10.19
C LYS A 375 9.22 -34.94 -11.20
N ASN A 376 8.89 -34.23 -12.29
CA ASN A 376 9.83 -33.88 -13.36
C ASN A 376 10.12 -32.36 -13.37
N ASP A 377 10.06 -31.71 -12.21
CA ASP A 377 10.42 -30.30 -12.02
C ASP A 377 9.62 -29.27 -12.84
N TYR A 378 8.45 -29.66 -13.36
CA TYR A 378 7.50 -28.72 -13.94
C TYR A 378 6.64 -28.08 -12.85
N THR A 379 6.53 -26.76 -12.91
CA THR A 379 5.71 -25.98 -11.97
C THR A 379 4.32 -25.66 -12.52
N THR A 380 4.16 -25.71 -13.85
CA THR A 380 2.92 -25.34 -14.53
C THR A 380 2.66 -26.28 -15.69
N GLY A 381 1.41 -26.65 -15.95
CA GLY A 381 0.95 -27.25 -17.20
C GLY A 381 0.36 -26.20 -18.14
N GLU A 382 0.69 -26.26 -19.43
CA GLU A 382 0.00 -25.54 -20.50
C GLU A 382 -0.85 -26.54 -21.29
N TRP A 383 -2.16 -26.30 -21.35
CA TRP A 383 -3.13 -27.23 -21.91
C TRP A 383 -4.01 -26.57 -22.96
N TRP A 384 -4.24 -27.28 -24.08
CA TRP A 384 -5.29 -26.95 -25.04
C TRP A 384 -6.57 -27.72 -24.70
N ARG A 385 -7.62 -26.98 -24.33
CA ARG A 385 -8.93 -27.51 -24.00
C ARG A 385 -9.75 -27.70 -25.27
N GLY A 386 -9.62 -28.87 -25.90
CA GLY A 386 -10.18 -29.15 -27.23
C GLY A 386 -11.69 -28.95 -27.33
N ASP A 387 -12.47 -29.27 -26.29
CA ASP A 387 -13.94 -29.09 -26.25
C ASP A 387 -14.39 -27.63 -26.22
N ARG A 388 -13.50 -26.70 -25.87
CA ARG A 388 -13.79 -25.25 -25.79
C ARG A 388 -12.90 -24.39 -26.67
N GLU A 389 -11.94 -25.01 -27.34
CA GLU A 389 -11.00 -24.37 -28.26
C GLU A 389 -10.19 -23.21 -27.65
N TRP A 390 -9.65 -23.39 -26.43
CA TRP A 390 -8.76 -22.40 -25.82
C TRP A 390 -7.58 -23.00 -25.06
N TRP A 391 -6.62 -22.14 -24.72
CA TRP A 391 -5.46 -22.49 -23.89
C TRP A 391 -5.71 -22.11 -22.43
N GLU A 392 -5.25 -22.96 -21.52
CA GLU A 392 -5.22 -22.72 -20.08
C GLU A 392 -3.84 -23.03 -19.50
N TYR A 393 -3.52 -22.36 -18.40
CA TYR A 393 -2.38 -22.70 -17.55
C TYR A 393 -2.90 -23.25 -16.23
N CYS A 394 -2.38 -24.40 -15.81
CA CYS A 394 -2.58 -24.93 -14.46
C CYS A 394 -1.25 -24.87 -13.72
N MET A 395 -1.12 -23.93 -12.78
CA MET A 395 0.03 -23.92 -11.87
C MET A 395 -0.17 -25.03 -10.84
N TYR A 396 0.68 -26.06 -10.86
CA TYR A 396 0.49 -27.31 -10.12
C TYR A 396 0.61 -27.18 -8.62
N ASP A 397 -0.39 -27.60 -7.86
CA ASP A 397 -0.33 -27.51 -6.41
C ASP A 397 0.68 -28.48 -5.80
N TRP A 398 1.77 -27.89 -5.33
CA TRP A 398 2.64 -28.51 -4.36
C TRP A 398 2.09 -28.17 -2.97
N GLN A 399 1.31 -29.08 -2.39
CA GLN A 399 1.00 -29.15 -0.95
C GLN A 399 0.47 -27.84 -0.34
N ASN A 400 -0.55 -27.19 -0.94
CA ASN A 400 -1.17 -25.96 -0.43
C ASN A 400 -0.22 -24.74 -0.30
N ARG A 401 0.89 -24.70 -1.04
CA ARG A 401 1.90 -23.61 -0.92
C ARG A 401 1.58 -22.34 -1.70
N TYR A 402 0.49 -22.30 -2.46
CA TYR A 402 0.13 -21.11 -3.26
C TYR A 402 -0.18 -19.85 -2.43
N ASN A 403 -0.48 -20.03 -1.15
CA ASN A 403 -0.71 -18.95 -0.18
C ASN A 403 0.49 -18.01 -0.01
N GLU A 404 1.68 -18.46 -0.41
CA GLU A 404 2.92 -17.70 -0.23
C GLU A 404 3.82 -17.78 -1.48
N SER A 405 3.23 -18.07 -2.64
CA SER A 405 3.99 -18.16 -3.88
C SER A 405 4.30 -16.76 -4.42
N TRP A 406 5.57 -16.49 -4.64
CA TRP A 406 6.02 -15.25 -5.29
C TRP A 406 5.66 -15.17 -6.78
N ARG A 407 5.23 -16.29 -7.37
CA ARG A 407 5.00 -16.42 -8.81
C ARG A 407 3.71 -15.75 -9.27
N ILE A 408 2.77 -15.48 -8.38
CA ILE A 408 1.47 -14.90 -8.71
C ILE A 408 1.36 -13.55 -8.03
N ARG A 409 1.26 -12.48 -8.82
CA ARG A 409 1.16 -11.10 -8.32
C ARG A 409 -0.12 -10.46 -8.85
N PRO A 410 -1.17 -10.33 -8.04
CA PRO A 410 -2.37 -9.61 -8.42
C PRO A 410 -2.06 -8.15 -8.79
N LEU A 411 -2.63 -7.66 -9.88
CA LEU A 411 -2.55 -6.25 -10.27
C LEU A 411 -3.80 -5.48 -9.85
N TYR A 412 -4.96 -6.11 -10.00
CA TYR A 412 -6.27 -5.60 -9.59
C TYR A 412 -7.34 -6.70 -9.79
N VAL A 413 -8.52 -6.46 -9.23
CA VAL A 413 -9.73 -7.27 -9.45
C VAL A 413 -10.71 -6.50 -10.30
N LEU A 414 -11.31 -7.16 -11.27
CA LEU A 414 -12.31 -6.62 -12.18
C LEU A 414 -13.66 -7.25 -11.88
N ASP A 415 -14.66 -6.42 -11.59
CA ASP A 415 -16.05 -6.82 -11.55
C ASP A 415 -16.59 -6.91 -12.98
N LEU A 416 -17.20 -8.03 -13.32
CA LEU A 416 -17.76 -8.28 -14.65
C LEU A 416 -19.15 -7.68 -14.86
N ALA A 417 -19.90 -7.37 -13.79
CA ALA A 417 -21.22 -6.75 -13.90
C ALA A 417 -21.11 -5.37 -14.57
N ASP A 418 -20.21 -4.54 -14.05
CA ASP A 418 -20.04 -3.16 -14.53
C ASP A 418 -18.72 -2.95 -15.30
N ASN A 419 -17.92 -4.01 -15.44
CA ASN A 419 -16.59 -3.98 -16.07
C ASN A 419 -15.64 -2.98 -15.37
N THR A 420 -15.80 -2.76 -14.07
CA THR A 420 -15.04 -1.80 -13.28
C THR A 420 -13.99 -2.51 -12.43
N ILE A 421 -12.88 -1.83 -12.20
CA ILE A 421 -11.88 -2.28 -11.25
C ILE A 421 -12.44 -2.08 -9.85
N MET A 422 -12.39 -3.13 -9.03
CA MET A 422 -12.92 -3.13 -7.69
C MET A 422 -11.99 -2.41 -6.73
N ARG A 423 -12.58 -1.71 -5.75
CA ARG A 423 -11.86 -1.26 -4.56
C ARG A 423 -11.48 -2.48 -3.72
N ILE A 424 -10.24 -2.56 -3.28
CA ILE A 424 -9.78 -3.55 -2.32
C ILE A 424 -9.65 -2.89 -0.94
N PRO A 425 -10.49 -3.26 0.05
CA PRO A 425 -10.40 -2.74 1.41
C PRO A 425 -9.01 -2.95 2.03
N GLY A 426 -8.38 -1.88 2.50
CA GLY A 426 -7.01 -1.87 2.99
C GLY A 426 -5.93 -1.95 1.91
N GLY A 427 -6.29 -2.15 0.64
CA GLY A 427 -5.35 -2.47 -0.43
C GLY A 427 -4.87 -3.92 -0.40
N MET A 428 -4.18 -4.31 -1.48
CA MET A 428 -3.73 -5.69 -1.68
C MET A 428 -2.57 -6.06 -0.74
N SER A 429 -2.40 -7.37 -0.55
CA SER A 429 -1.23 -7.95 0.11
C SER A 429 0.07 -7.52 -0.55
N HIS A 430 1.07 -7.16 0.24
CA HIS A 430 2.45 -7.06 -0.25
C HIS A 430 3.08 -8.45 -0.19
N TRP A 431 3.22 -9.09 -1.34
CA TRP A 431 3.66 -10.48 -1.44
C TRP A 431 5.17 -10.62 -1.22
N LEU A 432 5.97 -9.65 -1.71
CA LEU A 432 7.43 -9.69 -1.63
C LEU A 432 7.94 -9.80 -0.19
N PHE A 433 7.28 -9.12 0.75
CA PHE A 433 7.72 -9.05 2.14
C PHE A 433 7.24 -10.22 3.00
N ARG A 434 6.58 -11.23 2.41
CA ARG A 434 6.22 -12.45 3.13
C ARG A 434 7.48 -13.28 3.36
N LYS A 435 7.67 -13.74 4.61
CA LYS A 435 8.85 -14.54 5.02
C LYS A 435 9.11 -15.72 4.09
N MET A 436 8.04 -16.40 3.67
CA MET A 436 8.13 -17.59 2.84
C MET A 436 8.43 -17.27 1.37
N VAL A 437 7.93 -16.14 0.85
CA VAL A 437 8.34 -15.62 -0.47
C VAL A 437 9.84 -15.36 -0.51
N ILE A 438 10.39 -14.68 0.49
CA ILE A 438 11.83 -14.38 0.57
C ILE A 438 12.65 -15.68 0.63
N LYS A 439 12.20 -16.66 1.43
CA LYS A 439 12.87 -17.97 1.54
C LYS A 439 12.84 -18.73 0.22
N ASP A 440 11.71 -18.70 -0.49
CA ASP A 440 11.56 -19.38 -1.77
C ASP A 440 12.39 -18.72 -2.87
N LEU A 441 12.48 -17.39 -2.88
CA LEU A 441 13.36 -16.65 -3.78
C LEU A 441 14.83 -16.98 -3.51
N TYR A 442 15.24 -17.07 -2.25
CA TYR A 442 16.60 -17.47 -1.87
C TYR A 442 16.92 -18.90 -2.34
N THR A 443 16.01 -19.84 -2.08
CA THR A 443 16.16 -21.25 -2.50
C THR A 443 16.19 -21.38 -4.02
N TRP A 444 15.37 -20.61 -4.72
CA TRP A 444 15.37 -20.59 -6.18
C TRP A 444 16.69 -20.02 -6.71
N ALA A 445 17.16 -18.90 -6.17
CA ALA A 445 18.41 -18.27 -6.59
C ALA A 445 19.66 -19.13 -6.28
N SER A 446 19.64 -19.94 -5.22
CA SER A 446 20.75 -20.85 -4.90
C SER A 446 20.84 -22.08 -5.82
N ASN A 447 19.78 -22.35 -6.60
CA ASN A 447 19.69 -23.49 -7.51
C ASN A 447 19.81 -23.09 -9.00
N LEU A 448 19.96 -21.79 -9.28
CA LEU A 448 20.36 -21.26 -10.60
C LEU A 448 21.87 -21.39 -10.76
#